data_AF-A0A6B3EC23-F1
#
_entry.id   AF-A0A6B3EC23-F1
#
_cell.length_a   1.000
_cell.length_b   1.000
_cell.length_c   1.000
_cell.angle_alpha   90.00
_cell.angle_beta   90.00
_cell.angle_gamma   90.00
#
_symmetry.space_group_name_H-M   'P 1'
#
loop_
_entity.id
_entity.type
_entity.pdbx_description
1 polymer ?
#
loop_
_entity_poly.entity_id
_entity_poly.type
_entity_poly.pdbx_seq_one_letter_code
_entity_poly.pdbx_strand_id
1 'polypeptide(L)' 'MAWTGPEPDADGWMRRFAASAQATEAELTALDQRVGDGDFGTNLSAGVGAALRRADADPGT' A
#
# COMPACT_ATOMS: atom_id res chain seq x y z
N MET A 1 28.01 -7.46 -10.02
CA MET A 1 27.00 -7.86 -11.02
C MET A 1 25.79 -6.97 -10.83
N ALA A 2 25.34 -6.27 -11.88
CA ALA A 2 24.04 -5.59 -11.87
C ALA A 2 22.96 -6.62 -12.20
N TRP A 3 21.83 -6.55 -11.50
CA TRP A 3 20.64 -7.35 -11.79
C TRP A 3 20.12 -6.99 -13.19
N THR A 4 19.98 -7.98 -14.08
CA THR A 4 19.43 -7.83 -15.44
C THR A 4 18.08 -8.53 -15.61
N GLY A 5 17.38 -8.80 -14.49
CA GLY A 5 16.01 -9.31 -14.55
C GLY A 5 15.06 -8.24 -15.08
N PRO A 6 13.79 -8.60 -15.38
CA PRO A 6 12.79 -7.60 -15.73
C PRO A 6 12.75 -6.52 -14.64
N GLU A 7 12.61 -5.26 -15.06
CA GLU A 7 12.30 -4.19 -14.12
C GLU A 7 11.09 -4.63 -13.28
N PRO A 8 11.15 -4.53 -11.94
CA PRO A 8 10.02 -4.88 -11.10
C PRO A 8 8.78 -4.11 -11.56
N ASP A 9 7.67 -4.82 -11.83
CA ASP A 9 6.38 -4.21 -12.11
C ASP A 9 5.89 -3.44 -10.88
N ALA A 10 6.28 -2.16 -10.80
CA ALA A 10 6.02 -1.29 -9.68
C ALA A 10 4.52 -0.99 -9.53
N ASP A 11 3.80 -0.83 -10.65
CA ASP A 11 2.35 -0.62 -10.64
C ASP A 11 1.62 -1.86 -10.11
N GLY A 12 1.91 -3.04 -10.65
CA GLY A 12 1.30 -4.28 -10.18
C GLY A 12 1.68 -4.61 -8.75
N TRP A 13 2.91 -4.30 -8.31
CA TRP A 13 3.28 -4.39 -6.90
C TRP A 13 2.43 -3.46 -6.03
N MET A 14 2.28 -2.19 -6.44
CA MET A 14 1.55 -1.18 -5.67
C MET A 14 0.06 -1.53 -5.54
N ARG A 15 -0.56 -2.06 -6.61
CA ARG A 15 -1.95 -2.54 -6.58
C ARG A 15 -2.13 -3.73 -5.65
N ARG A 16 -1.20 -4.70 -5.67
CA ARG A 16 -1.23 -5.84 -4.73
C ARG A 16 -1.02 -5.39 -3.29
N PHE A 17 -0.11 -4.45 -3.05
CA PHE A 17 0.12 -3.89 -1.72
C PHE A 17 -1.13 -3.17 -1.18
N ALA A 18 -1.79 -2.36 -2.00
CA ALA A 18 -3.03 -1.69 -1.64
C ALA A 18 -4.15 -2.68 -1.28
N ALA A 19 -4.31 -3.73 -2.08
CA ALA A 19 -5.29 -4.78 -1.81
C ALA A 19 -5.01 -5.49 -0.48
N SER A 20 -3.74 -5.80 -0.18
CA SER A 20 -3.35 -6.38 1.11
C SER A 20 -3.61 -5.44 2.28
N ALA A 21 -3.29 -4.14 2.15
CA ALA A 21 -3.54 -3.14 3.18
C ALA A 21 -5.03 -3.02 3.50
N GLN A 22 -5.89 -2.96 2.48
CA GLN A 22 -7.34 -2.92 2.65
C GLN A 22 -7.88 -4.21 3.29
N ALA A 23 -7.41 -5.38 2.83
CA ALA A 23 -7.87 -6.67 3.35
C ALA A 23 -7.48 -6.89 4.82
N THR A 24 -6.41 -6.24 5.29
CA THR A 24 -5.88 -6.39 6.66
C THR A 24 -6.10 -5.17 7.55
N GLU A 25 -6.82 -4.14 7.07
CA GLU A 25 -7.01 -2.87 7.78
C GLU A 25 -7.47 -3.05 9.23
N ALA A 26 -8.51 -3.87 9.45
CA ALA A 26 -9.06 -4.11 10.78
C ALA A 26 -8.06 -4.87 11.69
N GLU A 27 -7.31 -5.83 11.16
CA GLU A 27 -6.31 -6.58 11.93
C GLU A 27 -5.13 -5.70 12.31
N LEU A 28 -4.64 -4.89 11.36
CA LEU A 28 -3.58 -3.92 11.59
C LEU A 28 -3.98 -2.86 12.62
N THR A 29 -5.21 -2.37 12.55
CA THR A 29 -5.80 -1.46 13.54
C THR A 29 -5.89 -2.12 14.92
N ALA A 30 -6.35 -3.37 15.00
CA ALA A 30 -6.43 -4.10 16.25
C ALA A 30 -5.06 -4.39 16.87
N LEU A 31 -4.03 -4.64 16.04
CA LEU A 31 -2.66 -4.80 16.51
C LEU A 31 -2.11 -3.49 17.09
N ASP A 32 -2.37 -2.37 16.41
CA ASP A 32 -1.94 -1.05 16.84
C ASP A 32 -2.62 -0.62 18.15
N GLN A 33 -3.90 -0.94 18.36
CA GLN A 33 -4.60 -0.70 19.63
C GLN A 33 -3.94 -1.36 20.86
N ARG A 34 -3.08 -2.37 20.67
CA ARG A 34 -2.39 -3.03 21.79
C ARG A 34 -1.26 -2.19 22.38
N VAL A 35 -0.65 -1.31 21.58
CA VAL A 35 0.59 -0.59 21.94
C VAL A 35 0.69 0.83 21.36
N GLY A 36 -0.35 1.31 20.67
CA GLY A 36 -0.46 2.57 19.95
C GLY A 36 -1.84 3.20 20.10
N ASP A 37 -2.20 4.10 19.18
CA ASP A 37 -3.46 4.84 19.19
C ASP A 37 -4.58 4.18 18.37
N GLY A 38 -4.24 3.13 17.62
CA GLY A 38 -5.23 2.29 16.95
C GLY A 38 -5.72 2.88 15.64
N ASP A 39 -4.85 3.56 14.90
CA ASP A 39 -5.17 4.16 13.61
C ASP A 39 -4.32 3.62 12.44
N PHE A 40 -3.35 2.73 12.72
CA PHE A 40 -2.39 2.29 11.72
C PHE A 40 -3.02 1.70 10.45
N GLY A 41 -3.99 0.78 10.59
CA GLY A 41 -4.64 0.15 9.43
C GLY A 41 -5.42 1.17 8.59
N THR A 42 -6.14 2.08 9.25
CA THR A 42 -6.86 3.18 8.62
C THR A 42 -5.92 4.14 7.88
N ASN A 43 -4.83 4.57 8.54
CA ASN A 43 -3.83 5.46 7.95
C ASN A 43 -3.13 4.84 6.75
N LEU A 44 -2.74 3.57 6.85
CA LEU A 44 -2.11 2.83 5.75
C LEU A 44 -3.05 2.70 4.55
N SER A 45 -4.29 2.27 4.77
CA SER A 45 -5.28 2.10 3.70
C SER A 45 -5.62 3.43 3.02
N ALA A 46 -5.77 4.50 3.79
CA ALA A 46 -6.03 5.83 3.26
C ALA A 46 -4.85 6.35 2.41
N GLY A 47 -3.62 6.24 2.92
CA GLY A 47 -2.41 6.69 2.25
C GLY A 47 -2.14 5.94 0.94
N VAL A 48 -2.21 4.61 0.96
CA VAL A 48 -1.99 3.80 -0.24
C VAL A 48 -3.10 4.00 -1.27
N GLY A 49 -4.36 4.12 -0.83
CA GLY A 49 -5.46 4.47 -1.72
C GLY A 49 -5.29 5.84 -2.38
N ALA A 50 -4.75 6.83 -1.66
CA ALA A 50 -4.43 8.14 -2.23
C ALA A 50 -3.28 8.07 -3.25
N ALA A 51 -2.23 7.28 -2.97
CA ALA A 51 -1.12 7.06 -3.89
C ALA A 51 -1.58 6.42 -5.20
N LEU A 52 -2.42 5.38 -5.14
CA LEU A 52 -2.98 4.74 -6.34
C LEU A 52 -3.83 5.70 -7.17
N ARG A 53 -4.73 6.48 -6.54
CA ARG A 53 -5.50 7.49 -7.25
C ARG A 53 -4.62 8.52 -7.94
N ARG A 54 -3.50 8.91 -7.32
CA ARG A 54 -2.55 9.85 -7.91
C ARG A 54 -1.80 9.22 -9.09
N ALA A 55 -1.44 7.94 -9.00
CA ALA A 55 -0.81 7.19 -10.08
C ALA A 55 -1.76 7.03 -11.28
N ASP A 56 -3.02 6.63 -11.03
CA ASP A 56 -4.05 6.50 -12.07
C ASP A 56 -4.35 7.86 -12.75
N ALA A 57 -4.15 8.98 -12.04
CA ALA A 57 -4.32 10.33 -12.57
C ALA A 57 -3.09 10.88 -13.31
N ASP A 58 -1.92 10.23 -13.23
CA ASP A 58 -0.75 10.54 -14.05
C ASP A 58 -0.57 9.45 -15.12
N PRO A 59 -1.14 9.60 -16.32
CA PRO A 59 -0.86 8.67 -17.41
C PRO A 59 0.60 8.76 -17.94
N GLY A 60 1.47 9.53 -17.28
CA GLY A 60 2.83 9.85 -17.72
C GLY A 60 3.94 9.13 -16.96
N THR A 61 4.03 7.81 -17.13
CA THR A 61 5.29 7.04 -17.10
C THR A 61 5.24 5.96 -18.15
#